data_AF-A0AAD6U0V7-F1
#
_entry.id   AF-A0AAD6U0V7-F1
#
_cell.length_a   1.000
_cell.length_b   1.000
_cell.length_c   1.000
_cell.angle_alpha   90.00
_cell.angle_beta   90.00
_cell.angle_gamma   90.00
#
_symmetry.space_group_name_H-M   'P 1'
#
loop_
_entity.id
_entity.type
_entity.pdbx_description
1 polymer ?
#
loop_
_entity_poly.entity_id
_entity_poly.type
_entity_poly.pdbx_seq_one_letter_code
_entity_poly.pdbx_strand_id
1 'polypeptide(L)'
;FVIHACIDTASKISTNDWKGKKVVLFSVSGAFTPTCHTNHLPPYLAKHAEFKAKGLDVIAVVAANDLFVMSGWARFEGCKDKV
;
A
#
# COMPACT_ATOMS: atom_id res chain seq x y z
N PHE A 1 13.43 4.62 -4.38
CA PHE A 1 12.32 4.77 -3.42
C PHE A 1 11.12 4.06 -4.00
N VAL A 2 10.82 2.87 -3.49
CA VAL A 2 9.86 1.96 -4.13
C VAL A 2 8.48 2.20 -3.54
N ILE A 3 7.63 2.77 -4.37
CA ILE A 3 6.20 2.92 -4.09
C ILE A 3 5.58 1.54 -4.22
N HIS A 4 4.91 1.05 -3.18
CA HIS A 4 4.08 -0.14 -3.26
C HIS A 4 2.63 0.23 -2.93
N ALA A 5 1.81 0.42 -3.96
CA ALA A 5 0.39 0.09 -3.84
C ALA A 5 0.30 -1.37 -3.38
N CYS A 6 -0.76 -1.78 -2.69
CA CYS A 6 -0.82 -3.12 -2.10
C CYS A 6 -1.09 -4.17 -3.19
N ILE A 7 -0.12 -4.31 -4.10
CA ILE A 7 -0.04 -5.23 -5.21
C ILE A 7 0.59 -6.49 -4.64
N ASP A 8 -0.16 -7.59 -4.68
CA ASP A 8 0.32 -8.90 -4.22
C ASP A 8 1.45 -9.47 -5.10
N THR A 9 1.70 -8.82 -6.23
CA THR A 9 2.69 -9.16 -7.24
C THR A 9 3.83 -8.15 -7.22
N ALA A 10 5.03 -8.68 -7.05
CA ALA A 10 6.29 -7.97 -7.15
C ALA A 10 6.41 -7.23 -8.50
N SER A 11 6.14 -5.92 -8.48
CA SER A 11 6.16 -5.08 -9.68
C SER A 11 6.69 -3.69 -9.35
N LYS A 12 7.32 -3.04 -10.34
CA LYS A 12 7.74 -1.64 -10.23
C LYS A 12 6.53 -0.75 -10.50
N ILE A 13 6.35 0.27 -9.67
CA ILE A 13 5.25 1.23 -9.80
C ILE A 13 5.83 2.63 -10.00
N SER A 14 5.17 3.45 -10.82
CA SER A 14 5.56 4.84 -11.07
C SER A 14 4.46 5.81 -10.64
N THR A 15 4.85 6.97 -10.11
CA THR A 15 3.89 8.07 -9.89
C THR A 15 3.29 8.61 -11.19
N ASN A 16 3.89 8.31 -12.35
CA ASN A 16 3.30 8.64 -13.64
C ASN A 16 1.93 7.96 -13.85
N ASP A 17 1.73 6.78 -13.26
CA ASP A 17 0.47 6.01 -13.33
C ASP A 17 -0.64 6.64 -12.47
N TRP A 18 -0.30 7.67 -11.69
CA TRP A 18 -1.19 8.37 -10.77
C TRP A 18 -1.65 9.74 -11.26
N LYS A 19 -1.27 10.14 -12.49
CA LYS A 19 -1.72 11.41 -13.06
C LYS A 19 -3.25 11.47 -13.13
N GLY A 20 -3.83 12.53 -12.57
CA GLY A 20 -5.28 12.74 -12.52
C GLY A 20 -6.02 11.90 -11.46
N LYS A 21 -5.30 11.11 -10.65
CA LYS A 21 -5.88 10.29 -9.58
C LYS A 21 -5.76 10.98 -8.23
N LYS A 22 -6.75 10.78 -7.35
CA LYS A 22 -6.67 11.18 -5.95
C LYS A 22 -5.98 10.07 -5.16
N VAL A 23 -4.80 10.36 -4.65
CA VAL A 23 -3.92 9.37 -4.03
C VAL A 23 -3.71 9.65 -2.55
N VAL A 24 -3.80 8.62 -1.72
CA VAL A 24 -3.26 8.61 -0.36
C VAL A 24 -1.95 7.83 -0.38
N LEU A 25 -0.85 8.51 -0.06
CA LEU A 25 0.47 7.91 0.06
C LEU A 25 0.95 8.06 1.50
N PHE A 26 1.39 6.97 2.11
CA PHE A 26 2.03 7.00 3.43
C PHE A 26 3.28 6.13 3.44
N SER A 27 4.17 6.40 4.39
CA SER A 27 5.42 5.67 4.54
C SER A 27 5.47 4.93 5.87
N VAL A 28 6.19 3.81 5.87
CA VAL A 28 6.53 3.02 7.06
C VAL A 28 8.04 2.81 7.11
N SER A 29 8.57 2.54 8.29
CA SER A 29 9.99 2.19 8.43
C SER A 29 10.30 0.84 7.78
N GLY A 30 9.41 -0.14 7.91
CA GLY A 30 9.54 -1.42 7.22
C GLY A 30 8.33 -2.34 7.34
N ALA A 31 8.19 -3.23 6.35
CA ALA A 31 7.27 -4.37 6.38
C ALA A 31 7.56 -5.28 7.58
N PHE A 32 6.52 -5.90 8.15
CA PHE A 32 6.60 -6.81 9.30
C PHE A 32 7.17 -6.21 10.60
N THR A 33 7.38 -4.89 10.67
CA THR A 33 7.82 -4.24 11.93
C THR A 33 6.63 -4.01 12.86
N PRO A 34 6.79 -4.11 14.20
CA PRO A 34 5.65 -4.24 15.13
C PRO A 34 4.56 -3.16 14.98
N THR A 35 4.95 -1.88 14.99
CA THR A 35 4.00 -0.76 14.90
C THR A 35 3.43 -0.60 13.50
N CYS A 36 4.27 -0.74 12.46
CA CYS A 36 3.84 -0.53 11.07
C CYS A 36 2.88 -1.63 10.60
N HIS A 37 3.15 -2.86 11.02
CA HIS A 37 2.33 -4.04 10.74
C HIS A 37 1.00 -4.01 11.51
N THR A 38 1.05 -3.78 12.83
CA THR A 38 -0.15 -3.94 13.66
C THR A 38 -1.10 -2.75 13.56
N ASN A 39 -0.56 -1.53 13.45
CA ASN A 39 -1.35 -0.32 13.70
C ASN A 39 -1.39 0.65 12.52
N HIS A 40 -0.41 0.61 11.59
CA HIS A 40 -0.34 1.63 10.53
C HIS A 40 -1.04 1.20 9.25
N LEU A 41 -0.72 0.02 8.69
CA LEU A 41 -1.33 -0.48 7.45
C LEU A 41 -2.79 -0.98 7.62
N PRO A 42 -3.15 -1.78 8.65
CA PRO A 42 -4.47 -2.42 8.72
C PRO A 42 -5.67 -1.45 8.69
N PRO A 43 -5.63 -0.26 9.33
CA PRO A 43 -6.74 0.70 9.25
C PRO A 43 -7.03 1.18 7.81
N TYR A 44 -6.01 1.26 6.95
CA TYR A 44 -6.21 1.66 5.54
C TYR A 44 -6.94 0.58 4.74
N LEU A 45 -6.65 -0.70 5.04
CA LEU A 45 -7.33 -1.84 4.43
C LEU A 45 -8.78 -1.93 4.90
N ALA A 46 -9.00 -1.81 6.21
CA ALA A 46 -10.33 -1.85 6.80
C ALA A 46 -11.26 -0.75 6.27
N LYS A 47 -10.71 0.46 6.04
CA LYS A 47 -11.46 1.63 5.56
C LYS A 47 -11.41 1.83 4.04
N HIS A 48 -10.91 0.86 3.27
CA HIS A 48 -10.76 0.99 1.82
C HIS A 48 -12.07 1.40 1.11
N ALA A 49 -13.21 0.82 1.52
CA ALA A 49 -14.51 1.17 0.95
C ALA A 49 -14.90 2.64 1.22
N GLU A 50 -14.60 3.18 2.40
CA GLU A 50 -14.85 4.59 2.74
C GLU A 50 -13.96 5.52 1.94
N PHE A 51 -12.69 5.15 1.75
CA PHE A 51 -11.76 5.92 0.92
C PHE A 51 -12.23 5.96 -0.53
N LYS A 52 -12.63 4.81 -1.09
CA LYS A 52 -13.21 4.73 -2.44
C LYS A 52 -14.47 5.58 -2.58
N ALA A 53 -15.37 5.57 -1.58
CA ALA A 53 -16.56 6.42 -1.57
C ALA A 53 -16.24 7.93 -1.54
N LYS A 54 -15.08 8.33 -1.00
CA LYS A 54 -14.57 9.71 -1.00
C LYS A 54 -13.80 10.07 -2.27
N GLY A 55 -13.87 9.22 -3.29
CA GLY A 55 -13.22 9.39 -4.58
C GLY A 55 -11.70 9.24 -4.53
N LEU A 56 -11.17 8.40 -3.62
CA LEU A 56 -9.76 8.00 -3.66
C LEU A 56 -9.58 6.85 -4.64
N ASP A 57 -8.63 7.03 -5.55
CA ASP A 57 -8.33 6.09 -6.62
C ASP A 57 -7.16 5.17 -6.27
N VAL A 58 -6.24 5.64 -5.41
CA VAL A 58 -5.03 4.90 -5.03
C VAL A 58 -4.76 5.11 -3.55
N ILE A 59 -4.45 4.02 -2.84
CA ILE A 59 -3.81 4.06 -1.53
C ILE A 59 -2.47 3.32 -1.67
N ALA A 60 -1.37 3.92 -1.24
CA ALA A 60 -0.05 3.33 -1.41
C ALA A 60 0.78 3.45 -0.15
N VAL A 61 1.55 2.41 0.14
CA VAL A 61 2.49 2.33 1.25
C VAL A 61 3.92 2.24 0.73
N VAL A 62 4.82 3.04 1.29
CA VAL A 62 6.24 3.05 0.92
C VAL A 62 7.08 2.57 2.10
N ALA A 63 8.04 1.71 1.83
CA ALA A 63 9.03 1.27 2.80
C ALA A 63 10.42 1.20 2.15
N ALA A 64 11.47 1.09 2.98
CA ALA A 64 12.83 0.85 2.49
C ALA A 64 13.05 -0.59 1.99
N ASN A 65 12.10 -1.50 2.23
CA ASN A 65 12.15 -2.88 1.77
C ASN A 65 12.10 -2.99 0.24
N ASP A 66 12.67 -4.07 -0.28
CA ASP A 66 12.55 -4.42 -1.69
C ASP A 66 11.12 -4.91 -2.04
N LEU A 67 10.89 -5.04 -3.34
CA LEU A 67 9.59 -5.37 -3.92
C LEU A 67 9.08 -6.78 -3.63
N PHE A 68 9.96 -7.73 -3.34
CA PHE A 68 9.55 -9.08 -2.98
C PHE A 68 9.09 -9.14 -1.53
N VAL A 69 9.79 -8.45 -0.62
CA VAL A 69 9.37 -8.33 0.79
C VAL A 69 8.03 -7.61 0.89
N MET A 70 7.85 -6.52 0.15
CA MET A 70 6.58 -5.77 0.14
C MET A 70 5.43 -6.59 -0.45
N SER A 71 5.67 -7.36 -1.52
CA SER A 71 4.69 -8.30 -2.08
C SER A 71 4.30 -9.41 -1.08
N GLY A 72 5.27 -9.97 -0.36
CA GLY A 72 5.01 -10.94 0.71
C GLY A 72 4.19 -10.35 1.85
N TRP A 73 4.48 -9.12 2.25
CA TRP A 73 3.73 -8.41 3.28
C TRP A 73 2.29 -8.11 2.84
N ALA A 74 2.09 -7.65 1.61
CA ALA A 74 0.76 -7.43 1.04
C ALA A 74 -0.08 -8.72 1.06
N ARG A 75 0.50 -9.87 0.69
CA ARG A 75 -0.17 -11.17 0.76
C ARG A 75 -0.54 -11.57 2.18
N PHE A 76 0.38 -11.34 3.14
CA PHE A 76 0.16 -11.64 4.55
C PHE A 76 -1.02 -10.84 5.12
N GLU A 77 -1.09 -9.55 4.78
CA GLU A 77 -2.16 -8.64 5.21
C GLU A 77 -3.50 -8.88 4.51
N GLY A 78 -3.53 -9.77 3.51
CA GLY A 78 -4.72 -10.04 2.72
C GLY A 78 -5.07 -8.92 1.73
N CYS A 79 -4.08 -8.12 1.31
CA CYS A 79 -4.21 -7.21 0.17
C CYS A 79 -4.33 -8.02 -1.13
N LYS A 80 -5.56 -8.43 -1.47
CA LYS A 80 -5.88 -9.08 -2.74
C LYS A 80 -6.30 -8.02 -3.76
N ASP A 81 -5.33 -7.32 -4.37
CA ASP A 81 -5.57 -6.23 -5.33
C ASP A 81 -6.55 -5.15 -4.83
N LYS A 82 -6.71 -5.04 -3.51
CA LYS A 82 -7.71 -4.19 -2.86
C LYS A 82 -7.19 -2.78 -2.58
N VAL A 83 -6.07 -2.36 -3.16
CA VAL A 83 -5.42 -1.08 -2.85
C VAL A 83 -4.53 -0.59 -3.99
#